data_AF-A0A483NCH9-F1
#
_entry.id   AF-A0A483NCH9-F1
#
_cell.length_a   1.000
_cell.length_b   1.000
_cell.length_c   1.000
_cell.angle_alpha   90.00
_cell.angle_beta   90.00
_cell.angle_gamma   90.00
#
_symmetry.space_group_name_H-M   'P 1'
#
loop_
_entity.id
_entity.type
_entity.pdbx_description
1 polymer ?
#
loop_
_entity_poly.entity_id
_entity_poly.type
_entity_poly.pdbx_seq_one_letter_code
_entity_poly.pdbx_strand_id
1 'polypeptide(L)'
;MAYYAILTEHGEERFAQAALTGEQVGFAEMAVGDGAGAEIVPTREFTGLVNELYRAPLNRVVIADQARGVIRTEMIILPQVGGFWLREAALLDDDGACLAVASLPPSYKPQLSEGSGRLQAVNIWIAVSNTADVELKADPSVILATVEEVNRAKAEAKDYTDEVAGALNTDIQQAITEAITAARRDFWEEENPPGTVRFFAQNIDPNEKWPWSEWVYTGENKTIRIGKADGSDVGATGGSDTVTLQRANLPAVQIDVNGETSERPEQTLKTTRSGVHNHGGVAGKDDPWEIGGDVRQLFNPKELGVTDDAGEHDHQVTIPQHKHTTSGKTANLGEGKSFSVVEAHTLLMCWARVA
;
A
#
# COMPACT_ATOMS: atom_id res chain seq x y z
N MET A 1 34.69 -44.91 61.23
CA MET A 1 34.68 -43.55 61.82
C MET A 1 34.08 -42.58 60.82
N ALA A 2 33.53 -41.45 61.28
CA ALA A 2 33.20 -40.34 60.40
C ALA A 2 34.46 -39.49 60.18
N TYR A 3 34.67 -39.02 58.97
CA TYR A 3 35.74 -38.07 58.62
C TYR A 3 35.16 -36.66 58.67
N TYR A 4 35.84 -35.74 59.35
CA TYR A 4 35.31 -34.41 59.61
C TYR A 4 36.45 -33.40 59.82
N ALA A 5 36.10 -32.12 59.74
CA ALA A 5 36.98 -31.00 60.02
C ALA A 5 36.44 -30.17 61.18
N ILE A 6 37.34 -29.64 62.01
CA ILE A 6 37.01 -28.70 63.09
C ILE A 6 37.99 -27.54 63.09
N LEU A 7 37.56 -26.41 63.65
CA LEU A 7 38.45 -25.31 63.98
C LEU A 7 39.32 -25.70 65.17
N THR A 8 40.57 -25.22 65.15
CA THR A 8 41.46 -25.25 66.31
C THR A 8 41.09 -24.13 67.29
N GLU A 9 41.64 -24.14 68.50
CA GLU A 9 41.49 -23.00 69.43
C GLU A 9 41.96 -21.69 68.77
N HIS A 10 43.09 -21.74 68.07
CA HIS A 10 43.60 -20.59 67.34
C HIS A 10 42.65 -20.11 66.24
N GLY A 11 42.08 -21.03 65.46
CA GLY A 11 41.10 -20.70 64.43
C GLY A 11 39.88 -19.98 65.00
N GLU A 12 39.36 -20.45 66.12
CA GLU A 12 38.21 -19.81 66.78
C GLU A 12 38.53 -18.45 67.36
N GLU A 13 39.71 -18.29 67.97
CA GLU A 13 40.19 -16.99 68.43
C GLU A 13 40.33 -16.01 67.26
N ARG A 14 40.83 -16.47 66.09
CA ARG A 14 40.92 -15.65 64.88
C ARG A 14 39.55 -15.22 64.38
N PHE A 15 38.56 -16.12 64.36
CA PHE A 15 37.18 -15.76 64.02
C PHE A 15 36.53 -14.82 65.04
N ALA A 16 36.82 -14.98 66.33
CA ALA A 16 36.34 -14.06 67.37
C ALA A 16 36.98 -12.67 67.23
N GLN A 17 38.27 -12.61 66.91
CA GLN A 17 38.99 -11.37 66.59
C GLN A 17 38.43 -10.69 65.34
N ALA A 18 38.13 -11.46 64.28
CA ALA A 18 37.53 -10.95 63.06
C ALA A 18 36.17 -10.28 63.33
N ALA A 19 35.34 -10.89 64.18
CA ALA A 19 34.05 -10.32 64.58
C ALA A 19 34.17 -8.99 65.37
N LEU A 20 35.31 -8.75 66.04
CA LEU A 20 35.57 -7.51 66.80
C LEU A 20 36.23 -6.42 65.96
N THR A 21 37.15 -6.81 65.07
CA THR A 21 38.01 -5.90 64.31
C THR A 21 37.47 -5.60 62.91
N GLY A 22 36.65 -6.49 62.35
CA GLY A 22 36.23 -6.48 60.96
C GLY A 22 37.27 -7.01 59.97
N GLU A 23 38.44 -7.46 60.44
CA GLU A 23 39.48 -8.07 59.61
C GLU A 23 39.14 -9.54 59.34
N GLN A 24 38.98 -9.90 58.06
CA GLN A 24 38.60 -11.26 57.68
C GLN A 24 39.71 -12.27 57.98
N VAL A 25 39.30 -13.52 58.25
CA VAL A 25 40.20 -14.66 58.42
C VAL A 25 40.57 -15.21 57.04
N GLY A 26 41.82 -15.00 56.66
CA GLY A 26 42.45 -15.55 55.46
C GLY A 26 42.82 -17.02 55.65
N PHE A 27 42.50 -17.86 54.67
CA PHE A 27 43.04 -19.20 54.54
C PHE A 27 44.04 -19.22 53.38
N ALA A 28 45.32 -19.40 53.70
CA ALA A 28 46.40 -19.27 52.73
C ALA A 28 46.78 -20.61 52.11
N GLU A 29 47.06 -21.59 52.96
CA GLU A 29 47.63 -22.89 52.59
C GLU A 29 46.83 -24.05 53.17
N MET A 30 46.91 -25.20 52.50
CA MET A 30 46.49 -26.48 53.06
C MET A 30 47.71 -27.39 53.19
N ALA A 31 47.86 -28.01 54.34
CA ALA A 31 48.81 -29.09 54.57
C ALA A 31 48.08 -30.43 54.57
N VAL A 32 48.75 -31.49 54.11
CA VAL A 32 48.27 -32.87 54.17
C VAL A 32 49.34 -33.79 54.73
N GLY A 33 48.90 -34.84 55.41
CA GLY A 33 49.77 -35.76 56.13
C GLY A 33 49.22 -37.18 56.19
N ASP A 34 50.05 -38.09 56.68
CA ASP A 34 49.71 -39.51 56.85
C ASP A 34 49.40 -39.88 58.31
N GLY A 35 49.31 -38.93 59.24
CA GLY A 35 48.97 -39.21 60.63
C GLY A 35 49.97 -40.15 61.33
N ALA A 36 51.22 -40.18 60.88
CA ALA A 36 52.24 -41.15 61.30
C ALA A 36 51.80 -42.62 61.12
N GLY A 37 50.98 -42.88 60.09
CA GLY A 37 50.45 -44.20 59.75
C GLY A 37 49.16 -44.59 60.49
N ALA A 38 48.65 -43.75 61.38
CA ALA A 38 47.41 -43.98 62.13
C ALA A 38 46.26 -43.06 61.66
N GLU A 39 45.02 -43.41 62.01
CA GLU A 39 43.89 -42.48 61.87
C GLU A 39 43.96 -41.44 62.99
N ILE A 40 43.72 -40.18 62.64
CA ILE A 40 43.68 -39.08 63.62
C ILE A 40 42.25 -38.81 64.07
N VAL A 41 42.11 -38.38 65.32
CA VAL A 41 40.87 -37.78 65.84
C VAL A 41 41.15 -36.29 66.00
N PRO A 42 40.64 -35.42 65.10
CA PRO A 42 40.84 -33.98 65.21
C PRO A 42 40.31 -33.46 66.55
N THR A 43 41.14 -32.74 67.30
CA THR A 43 40.76 -32.00 68.52
C THR A 43 41.17 -30.53 68.41
N ARG A 44 40.57 -29.67 69.23
CA ARG A 44 40.78 -28.21 69.15
C ARG A 44 42.20 -27.80 69.50
N GLU A 45 42.89 -28.61 70.30
CA GLU A 45 44.24 -28.35 70.82
C GLU A 45 45.34 -28.57 69.76
N PHE A 46 44.97 -29.03 68.56
CA PHE A 46 45.92 -29.21 67.46
C PHE A 46 46.46 -27.85 67.00
N THR A 47 47.79 -27.75 66.90
CA THR A 47 48.50 -26.59 66.35
C THR A 47 49.07 -26.86 64.96
N GLY A 48 48.88 -28.07 64.43
CA GLY A 48 49.36 -28.53 63.14
C GLY A 48 49.03 -30.02 62.93
N LEU A 49 49.56 -30.61 61.86
CA LEU A 49 49.40 -32.04 61.55
C LEU A 49 50.30 -32.92 62.42
N VAL A 50 49.91 -34.18 62.62
CA VAL A 50 50.74 -35.18 63.32
C VAL A 50 52.01 -35.50 62.52
N ASN A 51 51.88 -35.64 61.19
CA ASN A 51 52.99 -35.80 60.27
C ASN A 51 52.67 -35.15 58.92
N GLU A 52 53.07 -33.89 58.77
CA GLU A 52 52.93 -33.15 57.52
C GLU A 52 53.87 -33.69 56.43
N LEU A 53 53.33 -33.98 55.25
CA LEU A 53 54.08 -34.51 54.11
C LEU A 53 54.07 -33.57 52.90
N TYR A 54 53.03 -32.76 52.77
CA TYR A 54 52.93 -31.79 51.68
C TYR A 54 52.08 -30.59 52.09
N ARG A 55 52.48 -29.42 51.61
CA ARG A 55 51.77 -28.16 51.78
C ARG A 55 51.75 -27.39 50.46
N ALA A 56 50.63 -26.76 50.16
CA ALA A 56 50.54 -25.82 49.05
C ALA A 56 49.47 -24.75 49.30
N PRO A 57 49.54 -23.61 48.57
CA PRO A 57 48.49 -22.62 48.57
C PRO A 57 47.13 -23.21 48.21
N LEU A 58 46.07 -22.69 48.83
CA LEU A 58 44.70 -23.03 48.47
C LEU A 58 44.38 -22.53 47.05
N ASN A 59 43.79 -23.42 46.25
CA ASN A 59 43.25 -23.13 44.93
C ASN A 59 41.91 -22.38 45.05
N ARG A 60 41.12 -22.72 46.07
CA ARG A 60 39.76 -22.17 46.24
C ARG A 60 39.34 -22.11 47.69
N VAL A 61 38.68 -21.02 48.08
CA VAL A 61 37.94 -20.85 49.34
C VAL A 61 36.59 -20.22 49.00
N VAL A 62 35.50 -20.97 49.15
CA VAL A 62 34.15 -20.48 48.86
C VAL A 62 33.16 -20.82 49.96
N ILE A 63 32.09 -20.04 50.07
CA ILE A 63 30.93 -20.40 50.89
C ILE A 63 30.20 -21.54 50.16
N ALA A 64 30.07 -22.68 50.84
CA ALA A 64 29.44 -23.87 50.28
C ALA A 64 28.00 -24.04 50.75
N ASP A 65 27.70 -23.57 51.97
CA ASP A 65 26.34 -23.45 52.48
C ASP A 65 26.26 -22.24 53.42
N GLN A 66 25.61 -21.18 52.96
CA GLN A 66 25.49 -19.95 53.72
C GLN A 66 24.60 -20.11 54.97
N ALA A 67 23.55 -20.94 54.91
CA ALA A 67 22.61 -21.12 56.03
C ALA A 67 23.22 -21.94 57.17
N ARG A 68 24.14 -22.85 56.86
CA ARG A 68 24.87 -23.68 57.83
C ARG A 68 26.25 -23.14 58.20
N GLY A 69 26.65 -22.00 57.65
CA GLY A 69 27.96 -21.40 57.90
C GLY A 69 29.13 -22.30 57.44
N VAL A 70 28.95 -23.04 56.35
CA VAL A 70 29.97 -23.99 55.87
C VAL A 70 30.74 -23.40 54.70
N ILE A 71 32.06 -23.41 54.81
CA ILE A 71 32.97 -23.10 53.70
C ILE A 71 33.57 -24.39 53.13
N ARG A 72 33.94 -24.32 51.85
CA ARG A 72 34.71 -25.36 51.17
C ARG A 72 36.03 -24.78 50.71
N THR A 73 37.11 -25.41 51.17
CA THR A 73 38.46 -25.12 50.70
C THR A 73 38.96 -26.24 49.79
N GLU A 74 39.79 -25.90 48.81
CA GLU A 74 40.38 -26.86 47.89
C GLU A 74 41.86 -26.59 47.69
N MET A 75 42.66 -27.65 47.77
CA MET A 75 44.05 -27.67 47.32
C MET A 75 44.20 -28.70 46.19
N ILE A 76 45.02 -28.37 45.19
CA ILE A 76 45.38 -29.29 44.10
C ILE A 76 46.81 -29.78 44.32
N ILE A 77 46.97 -31.11 44.37
CA ILE A 77 48.27 -31.78 44.35
C ILE A 77 48.56 -32.23 42.91
N LEU A 78 49.59 -31.66 42.31
CA LEU A 78 49.98 -31.93 40.93
C LEU A 78 50.58 -33.35 40.77
N PRO A 79 50.55 -33.93 39.55
CA PRO A 79 51.03 -35.30 39.31
C PRO A 79 52.47 -35.59 39.74
N GLN A 80 53.36 -34.59 39.72
CA GLN A 80 54.78 -34.74 40.10
C GLN A 80 55.01 -34.91 41.60
N VAL A 81 54.02 -34.59 42.45
CA VAL A 81 54.10 -34.71 43.90
C VAL A 81 53.27 -35.89 44.37
N GLY A 82 53.86 -36.82 45.11
CA GLY A 82 53.18 -38.02 45.61
C GLY A 82 54.14 -38.97 46.33
N GLY A 83 53.74 -40.23 46.47
CA GLY A 83 54.48 -41.25 47.22
C GLY A 83 54.04 -41.38 48.68
N PHE A 84 52.86 -40.86 49.03
CA PHE A 84 52.38 -40.81 50.40
C PHE A 84 50.88 -41.04 50.55
N TRP A 85 50.49 -41.42 51.76
CA TRP A 85 49.09 -41.55 52.18
C TRP A 85 48.54 -40.21 52.67
N LEU A 86 47.31 -39.91 52.28
CA LEU A 86 46.51 -38.81 52.81
C LEU A 86 45.60 -39.38 53.90
N ARG A 87 45.72 -38.87 55.12
CA ARG A 87 44.91 -39.27 56.30
C ARG A 87 44.52 -38.09 57.17
N GLU A 88 45.26 -37.00 57.09
CA GLU A 88 44.98 -35.76 57.78
C GLU A 88 45.21 -34.56 56.87
N ALA A 89 44.55 -33.46 57.19
CA ALA A 89 44.77 -32.18 56.54
C ALA A 89 44.55 -31.00 57.49
N ALA A 90 45.28 -29.91 57.28
CA ALA A 90 45.17 -28.70 58.06
C ALA A 90 45.01 -27.49 57.12
N LEU A 91 44.23 -26.51 57.57
CA LEU A 91 44.12 -25.20 56.90
C LEU A 91 44.90 -24.18 57.72
N LEU A 92 45.76 -23.43 57.05
CA LEU A 92 46.66 -22.47 57.68
C LEU A 92 46.39 -21.05 57.17
N ASP A 93 46.60 -20.06 58.03
CA ASP A 93 46.59 -18.65 57.65
C ASP A 93 47.91 -18.20 56.99
N ASP A 94 48.01 -16.92 56.65
CA ASP A 94 49.19 -16.34 55.99
C ASP A 94 50.47 -16.36 56.85
N ASP A 95 50.33 -16.46 58.18
CA ASP A 95 51.44 -16.61 59.12
C ASP A 95 51.82 -18.08 59.36
N GLY A 96 51.09 -19.01 58.73
CA GLY A 96 51.29 -20.45 58.87
C GLY A 96 50.73 -21.03 60.17
N ALA A 97 49.85 -20.32 60.87
CA ALA A 97 49.17 -20.82 62.05
C ALA A 97 47.98 -21.71 61.65
N CYS A 98 47.79 -22.81 62.37
CA CYS A 98 46.76 -23.79 62.06
C CYS A 98 45.38 -23.28 62.50
N LEU A 99 44.51 -22.99 61.54
CA LEU A 99 43.12 -22.55 61.78
C LEU A 99 42.16 -23.73 61.92
N ALA A 100 42.42 -24.83 61.23
CA ALA A 100 41.55 -25.99 61.20
C ALA A 100 42.31 -27.28 60.93
N VAL A 101 41.80 -28.39 61.45
CA VAL A 101 42.30 -29.74 61.21
C VAL A 101 41.17 -30.67 60.79
N ALA A 102 41.46 -31.58 59.88
CA ALA A 102 40.53 -32.55 59.32
C ALA A 102 41.13 -33.96 59.28
N SER A 103 40.31 -34.95 59.61
CA SER A 103 40.60 -36.35 59.28
C SER A 103 40.12 -36.65 57.87
N LEU A 104 40.93 -37.36 57.10
CA LEU A 104 40.65 -37.75 55.72
C LEU A 104 40.51 -39.26 55.58
N PRO A 105 39.61 -39.75 54.71
CA PRO A 105 39.63 -41.15 54.30
C PRO A 105 40.99 -41.53 53.73
N PRO A 106 41.62 -42.64 54.19
CA PRO A 106 42.92 -43.06 53.71
C PRO A 106 42.96 -43.17 52.18
N SER A 107 43.78 -42.33 51.55
CA SER A 107 43.92 -42.28 50.09
C SER A 107 45.38 -42.19 49.70
N TYR A 108 45.84 -43.09 48.82
CA TYR A 108 47.22 -43.04 48.34
C TYR A 108 47.35 -42.09 47.15
N LYS A 109 48.29 -41.14 47.25
CA LYS A 109 48.66 -40.24 46.15
C LYS A 109 49.94 -40.77 45.50
N PRO A 110 49.88 -41.45 44.34
CA PRO A 110 51.08 -41.98 43.70
C PRO A 110 51.96 -40.86 43.14
N GLN A 111 53.26 -41.12 43.08
CA GLN A 111 54.25 -40.32 42.36
C GLN A 111 54.39 -40.83 40.93
N LEU A 112 54.72 -39.94 39.99
CA LEU A 112 54.90 -40.29 38.57
C LEU A 112 55.93 -41.43 38.34
N SER A 113 56.97 -41.52 39.18
CA SER A 113 57.98 -42.59 39.19
C SER A 113 57.43 -43.98 39.46
N GLU A 114 56.26 -44.08 40.11
CA GLU A 114 55.54 -45.33 40.36
C GLU A 114 54.68 -45.76 39.15
N GLY A 115 54.82 -45.07 38.01
CA GLY A 115 54.10 -45.37 36.76
C GLY A 115 52.68 -44.79 36.71
N SER A 116 52.27 -44.00 37.71
CA SER A 116 50.94 -43.39 37.79
C SER A 116 51.03 -41.95 38.31
N GLY A 117 50.90 -40.98 37.41
CA GLY A 117 50.77 -39.57 37.77
C GLY A 117 49.30 -39.19 37.90
N ARG A 118 48.80 -39.04 39.13
CA ARG A 118 47.42 -38.60 39.39
C ARG A 118 47.39 -37.15 39.81
N LEU A 119 46.48 -36.34 39.26
CA LEU A 119 46.12 -35.05 39.84
C LEU A 119 45.09 -35.29 40.94
N GLN A 120 45.33 -34.77 42.15
CA GLN A 120 44.48 -35.01 43.31
C GLN A 120 43.99 -33.67 43.88
N ALA A 121 42.69 -33.46 43.87
CA ALA A 121 42.05 -32.38 44.60
C ALA A 121 41.70 -32.85 46.01
N VAL A 122 42.09 -32.08 47.02
CA VAL A 122 41.73 -32.29 48.43
C VAL A 122 40.75 -31.19 48.81
N ASN A 123 39.52 -31.59 49.16
CA ASN A 123 38.45 -30.68 49.51
C ASN A 123 38.13 -30.82 51.01
N ILE A 124 38.19 -29.72 51.77
CA ILE A 124 37.77 -29.69 53.17
C ILE A 124 36.51 -28.84 53.31
N TRP A 125 35.51 -29.39 53.98
CA TRP A 125 34.28 -28.71 54.32
C TRP A 125 34.29 -28.46 55.82
N ILE A 126 34.25 -27.19 56.22
CA ILE A 126 34.33 -26.80 57.62
C ILE A 126 33.27 -25.78 57.96
N ALA A 127 32.63 -25.98 59.11
CA ALA A 127 31.72 -25.02 59.69
C ALA A 127 32.52 -23.93 60.41
N VAL A 128 32.19 -22.67 60.11
CA VAL A 128 32.77 -21.49 60.75
C VAL A 128 31.67 -20.75 61.53
N SER A 129 32.07 -19.94 62.51
CA SER A 129 31.12 -19.18 63.34
C SER A 129 30.33 -18.15 62.52
N ASN A 130 30.97 -17.56 61.51
CA ASN A 130 30.36 -16.60 60.59
C ASN A 130 31.11 -16.59 59.25
N THR A 131 30.39 -16.80 58.16
CA THR A 131 30.98 -16.82 56.81
C THR A 131 31.31 -15.44 56.27
N ALA A 132 30.75 -14.36 56.86
CA ALA A 132 31.10 -12.99 56.50
C ALA A 132 32.54 -12.63 56.93
N ASP A 133 33.06 -13.32 57.94
CA ASP A 133 34.40 -13.12 58.48
C ASP A 133 35.45 -13.94 57.72
N VAL A 134 35.09 -14.64 56.65
CA VAL A 134 36.01 -15.45 55.83
C VAL A 134 36.44 -14.66 54.59
N GLU A 135 37.75 -14.58 54.36
CA GLU A 135 38.27 -14.08 53.10
C GLU A 135 38.13 -15.16 52.01
N LEU A 136 37.41 -14.83 50.93
CA LEU A 136 37.17 -15.75 49.84
C LEU A 136 38.31 -15.71 48.82
N LYS A 137 38.81 -16.89 48.46
CA LYS A 137 39.86 -17.05 47.46
C LYS A 137 39.29 -17.71 46.22
N ALA A 138 39.21 -16.93 45.14
CA ALA A 138 38.96 -17.41 43.80
C ALA A 138 40.05 -16.79 42.91
N ASP A 139 41.22 -17.43 42.81
CA ASP A 139 42.26 -16.96 41.91
C ASP A 139 41.90 -17.39 40.46
N PRO A 140 41.55 -16.45 39.57
CA PRO A 140 41.12 -16.77 38.20
C PRO A 140 42.26 -17.30 37.32
N SER A 141 43.53 -17.25 37.78
CA SER A 141 44.69 -17.63 36.99
C SER A 141 45.07 -19.12 37.07
N VAL A 142 44.47 -19.88 38.00
CA VAL A 142 44.79 -21.31 38.24
C VAL A 142 43.57 -22.23 38.09
N ILE A 143 42.38 -21.70 37.74
CA ILE A 143 41.21 -22.53 37.45
C ILE A 143 41.39 -23.22 36.09
N LEU A 144 41.71 -24.52 36.13
CA LEU A 144 41.71 -25.37 34.94
C LEU A 144 40.24 -25.61 34.53
N ALA A 145 39.73 -24.85 33.56
CA ALA A 145 38.42 -25.12 32.96
C ALA A 145 38.41 -26.53 32.34
N THR A 146 37.40 -27.32 32.65
CA THR A 146 37.25 -28.64 32.06
C THR A 146 36.99 -28.53 30.54
N VAL A 147 37.35 -29.54 29.78
CA VAL A 147 37.07 -29.59 28.32
C VAL A 147 35.56 -29.44 28.05
N GLU A 148 34.72 -29.96 28.96
CA GLU A 148 33.27 -29.84 28.87
C GLU A 148 32.79 -28.38 29.01
N GLU A 149 33.32 -27.63 29.98
CA GLU A 149 33.00 -26.21 30.17
C GLU A 149 33.43 -25.36 28.97
N VAL A 150 34.61 -25.64 28.39
CA VAL A 150 35.09 -24.94 27.18
C VAL A 150 34.22 -25.27 25.97
N ASN A 151 33.83 -26.52 25.79
CA ASN A 151 32.95 -26.92 24.68
C ASN A 151 31.55 -26.32 24.83
N ARG A 152 31.02 -26.23 26.06
CA ARG A 152 29.75 -25.56 26.34
C ARG A 152 29.82 -24.07 25.98
N ALA A 153 30.85 -23.36 26.46
CA ALA A 153 31.03 -21.96 26.14
C ALA A 153 31.19 -21.72 24.61
N LYS A 154 31.89 -22.61 23.91
CA LYS A 154 32.01 -22.56 22.44
C LYS A 154 30.66 -22.77 21.74
N ALA A 155 29.84 -23.70 22.21
CA ALA A 155 28.51 -23.96 21.66
C ALA A 155 27.59 -22.75 21.87
N GLU A 156 27.53 -22.22 23.09
CA GLU A 156 26.74 -21.02 23.41
C GLU A 156 27.18 -19.81 22.56
N ALA A 157 28.48 -19.59 22.39
CA ALA A 157 29.00 -18.53 21.54
C ALA A 157 28.65 -18.73 20.06
N LYS A 158 28.70 -19.97 19.56
CA LYS A 158 28.30 -20.29 18.20
C LYS A 158 26.80 -20.08 18.00
N ASP A 159 25.97 -20.55 18.92
CA ASP A 159 24.51 -20.41 18.83
C ASP A 159 24.10 -18.94 18.85
N TYR A 160 24.70 -18.13 19.74
CA TYR A 160 24.51 -16.67 19.73
C TYR A 160 24.93 -16.04 18.40
N THR A 161 26.08 -16.44 17.86
CA THR A 161 26.57 -15.90 16.58
C THR A 161 25.65 -16.27 15.42
N ASP A 162 25.16 -17.51 15.39
CA ASP A 162 24.24 -18.00 14.37
C ASP A 162 22.88 -17.29 14.47
N GLU A 163 22.37 -17.05 15.68
CA GLU A 163 21.14 -16.28 15.93
C GLU A 163 21.27 -14.84 15.44
N VAL A 164 22.34 -14.14 15.83
CA VAL A 164 22.61 -12.77 15.39
C VAL A 164 22.80 -12.70 13.87
N ALA A 165 23.52 -13.65 13.26
CA ALA A 165 23.72 -13.69 11.82
C ALA A 165 22.40 -13.94 11.06
N GLY A 166 21.54 -14.82 11.59
CA GLY A 166 20.22 -15.11 11.04
C GLY A 166 19.27 -13.92 11.12
N ALA A 167 19.22 -13.24 12.28
CA ALA A 167 18.45 -12.02 12.49
C ALA A 167 18.93 -10.92 11.53
N LEU A 168 20.23 -10.67 11.47
CA LEU A 168 20.81 -9.64 10.60
C LEU A 168 20.51 -9.92 9.11
N ASN A 169 20.58 -11.16 8.65
CA ASN A 169 20.21 -11.51 7.28
C ASN A 169 18.73 -11.20 6.99
N THR A 170 17.84 -11.48 7.92
CA THR A 170 16.40 -11.21 7.78
C THR A 170 16.13 -9.71 7.76
N ASP A 171 16.71 -8.97 8.71
CA ASP A 171 16.56 -7.52 8.82
C ASP A 171 17.09 -6.79 7.58
N ILE A 172 18.24 -7.22 7.05
CA ILE A 172 18.80 -6.66 5.81
C ILE A 172 17.89 -6.95 4.62
N GLN A 173 17.39 -8.18 4.47
CA GLN A 173 16.47 -8.53 3.38
C GLN A 173 15.19 -7.71 3.44
N GLN A 174 14.64 -7.51 4.64
CA GLN A 174 13.47 -6.68 4.84
C GLN A 174 13.76 -5.21 4.51
N ALA A 175 14.84 -4.64 5.04
CA ALA A 175 15.23 -3.25 4.78
C ALA A 175 15.47 -2.99 3.28
N ILE A 176 16.11 -3.92 2.56
CA ILE A 176 16.29 -3.83 1.12
C ILE A 176 14.94 -3.90 0.39
N THR A 177 14.05 -4.80 0.79
CA THR A 177 12.72 -4.95 0.17
C THR A 177 11.87 -3.70 0.36
N GLU A 178 11.88 -3.13 1.56
CA GLU A 178 11.20 -1.88 1.89
C GLU A 178 11.79 -0.72 1.08
N ALA A 179 13.12 -0.59 1.03
CA ALA A 179 13.79 0.46 0.26
C ALA A 179 13.49 0.39 -1.24
N ILE A 180 13.50 -0.82 -1.84
CA ILE A 180 13.15 -1.01 -3.26
C ILE A 180 11.68 -0.68 -3.49
N THR A 181 10.79 -1.07 -2.58
CA THR A 181 9.35 -0.79 -2.69
C THR A 181 9.09 0.72 -2.63
N ALA A 182 9.72 1.42 -1.69
CA ALA A 182 9.65 2.88 -1.58
C ALA A 182 10.22 3.55 -2.84
N ALA A 183 11.41 3.19 -3.29
CA ALA A 183 12.02 3.78 -4.48
C ALA A 183 11.18 3.59 -5.75
N ARG A 184 10.60 2.39 -5.94
CA ARG A 184 9.68 2.13 -7.06
C ARG A 184 8.41 2.98 -6.95
N ARG A 185 7.95 3.23 -5.74
CA ARG A 185 6.77 4.07 -5.49
C ARG A 185 7.08 5.53 -5.78
N ASP A 186 8.16 6.07 -5.22
CA ASP A 186 8.57 7.45 -5.42
C ASP A 186 8.79 7.75 -6.90
N PHE A 187 9.48 6.87 -7.62
CA PHE A 187 9.65 7.00 -9.07
C PHE A 187 8.31 7.02 -9.81
N TRP A 188 7.36 6.15 -9.43
CA TRP A 188 6.04 6.14 -10.04
C TRP A 188 5.26 7.43 -9.74
N GLU A 189 5.37 7.98 -8.54
CA GLU A 189 4.76 9.26 -8.14
C GLU A 189 5.30 10.43 -8.96
N GLU A 190 6.62 10.52 -9.13
CA GLU A 190 7.31 11.54 -9.92
C GLU A 190 6.88 11.51 -11.40
N GLU A 191 6.75 10.32 -11.97
CA GLU A 191 6.34 10.14 -13.37
C GLU A 191 4.82 10.32 -13.59
N ASN A 192 4.03 10.33 -12.51
CA ASN A 192 2.57 10.38 -12.61
C ASN A 192 1.96 11.42 -11.67
N PRO A 193 2.42 12.68 -11.62
CA PRO A 193 1.89 13.66 -10.68
C PRO A 193 0.38 13.87 -10.85
N PRO A 194 -0.34 14.36 -9.82
CA PRO A 194 -1.74 14.77 -9.96
C PRO A 194 -1.94 15.70 -11.18
N GLY A 195 -2.98 15.43 -11.97
CA GLY A 195 -3.20 16.05 -13.28
C GLY A 195 -2.70 15.22 -14.47
N THR A 196 -1.94 14.14 -14.25
CA THR A 196 -1.53 13.21 -15.31
C THR A 196 -2.75 12.52 -15.93
N VAL A 197 -2.80 12.44 -17.26
CA VAL A 197 -3.84 11.73 -18.01
C VAL A 197 -3.25 10.50 -18.69
N ARG A 198 -3.92 9.35 -18.58
CA ARG A 198 -3.50 8.09 -19.22
C ARG A 198 -4.61 7.50 -20.07
N PHE A 199 -4.20 6.94 -21.22
CA PHE A 199 -5.05 6.18 -22.11
C PHE A 199 -4.72 4.68 -22.02
N PHE A 200 -5.75 3.84 -21.92
CA PHE A 200 -5.62 2.39 -21.92
C PHE A 200 -6.40 1.78 -23.08
N ALA A 201 -5.72 0.93 -23.85
CA ALA A 201 -6.33 0.13 -24.92
C ALA A 201 -7.06 -1.12 -24.41
N GLN A 202 -7.15 -1.28 -23.09
CA GLN A 202 -7.79 -2.39 -22.40
C GLN A 202 -8.66 -1.85 -21.27
N ASN A 203 -9.58 -2.68 -20.78
CA ASN A 203 -10.38 -2.37 -19.61
C ASN A 203 -9.51 -2.43 -18.34
N ILE A 204 -8.88 -1.31 -18.01
CA ILE A 204 -8.01 -1.16 -16.85
C ILE A 204 -8.57 -0.01 -16.00
N ASP A 205 -8.86 -0.31 -14.74
CA ASP A 205 -9.08 0.70 -13.71
C ASP A 205 -7.73 1.01 -13.01
N PRO A 206 -7.19 2.23 -13.16
CA PRO A 206 -5.98 2.65 -12.47
C PRO A 206 -6.10 2.60 -10.94
N ASN A 207 -7.30 2.76 -10.38
CA ASN A 207 -7.52 2.67 -8.94
C ASN A 207 -7.37 1.23 -8.43
N GLU A 208 -7.66 0.22 -9.25
CA GLU A 208 -7.37 -1.18 -8.90
C GLU A 208 -5.89 -1.50 -9.11
N LYS A 209 -5.29 -0.97 -10.18
CA LYS A 209 -3.90 -1.24 -10.55
C LYS A 209 -2.89 -0.54 -9.64
N TRP A 210 -3.22 0.65 -9.18
CA TRP A 210 -2.42 1.48 -8.28
C TRP A 210 -3.31 2.00 -7.14
N PRO A 211 -3.66 1.12 -6.17
CA PRO A 211 -4.65 1.41 -5.11
C PRO A 211 -4.33 2.57 -4.18
N TRP A 212 -3.11 3.06 -4.29
CA TRP A 212 -2.55 4.10 -3.48
C TRP A 212 -2.64 5.49 -4.10
N SER A 213 -3.24 5.56 -5.29
CA SER A 213 -3.47 6.78 -6.07
C SER A 213 -4.95 6.86 -6.42
N GLU A 214 -5.42 8.05 -6.74
CA GLU A 214 -6.83 8.30 -7.07
C GLU A 214 -6.95 8.80 -8.50
N TRP A 215 -7.83 8.16 -9.27
CA TRP A 215 -8.07 8.43 -10.68
C TRP A 215 -9.55 8.59 -10.97
N VAL A 216 -9.87 9.56 -11.81
CA VAL A 216 -11.23 9.85 -12.27
C VAL A 216 -11.35 9.56 -13.75
N TYR A 217 -12.41 8.85 -14.13
CA TYR A 217 -12.74 8.60 -15.52
C TYR A 217 -13.21 9.88 -16.20
N THR A 218 -12.59 10.22 -17.33
CA THR A 218 -12.77 11.56 -17.97
C THR A 218 -14.05 11.68 -18.82
N GLY A 219 -14.76 10.57 -19.01
CA GLY A 219 -15.99 10.46 -19.78
C GLY A 219 -15.79 9.84 -21.16
N GLU A 220 -16.90 9.63 -21.87
CA GLU A 220 -16.96 8.85 -23.11
C GLU A 220 -17.20 9.74 -24.34
N ASN A 221 -16.78 9.27 -25.52
CA ASN A 221 -17.01 9.92 -26.81
C ASN A 221 -16.55 11.39 -26.86
N LYS A 222 -15.39 11.67 -26.24
CA LYS A 222 -14.75 12.99 -26.25
C LYS A 222 -13.46 12.95 -27.05
N THR A 223 -13.17 14.04 -27.75
CA THR A 223 -11.85 14.29 -28.35
C THR A 223 -11.03 15.18 -27.44
N ILE A 224 -9.71 14.96 -27.39
CA ILE A 224 -8.79 15.76 -26.59
C ILE A 224 -8.29 16.92 -27.41
N ARG A 225 -8.35 18.12 -26.83
CA ARG A 225 -7.81 19.35 -27.42
C ARG A 225 -6.75 19.92 -26.50
N ILE A 226 -5.76 20.58 -27.11
CA ILE A 226 -4.72 21.29 -26.38
C ILE A 226 -5.36 22.55 -25.78
N GLY A 227 -5.28 22.70 -24.45
CA GLY A 227 -5.71 23.91 -23.77
C GLY A 227 -4.78 25.09 -24.05
N LYS A 228 -5.19 26.29 -23.64
CA LYS A 228 -4.33 27.48 -23.71
C LYS A 228 -3.08 27.28 -22.87
N ALA A 229 -1.98 27.91 -23.30
CA ALA A 229 -0.71 27.86 -22.61
C ALA A 229 -0.76 28.40 -21.16
N ASP A 230 -1.75 29.26 -20.85
CA ASP A 230 -1.99 29.79 -19.50
C ASP A 230 -2.83 28.87 -18.60
N GLY A 231 -3.33 27.75 -19.14
CA GLY A 231 -4.16 26.78 -18.43
C GLY A 231 -5.60 27.23 -18.16
N SER A 232 -6.02 28.42 -18.63
CA SER A 232 -7.29 29.03 -18.25
C SER A 232 -8.54 28.28 -18.71
N ASP A 233 -8.41 27.41 -19.71
CA ASP A 233 -9.50 26.58 -20.25
C ASP A 233 -9.25 25.07 -20.11
N VAL A 234 -8.24 24.66 -19.33
CA VAL A 234 -8.00 23.24 -19.04
C VAL A 234 -9.21 22.67 -18.30
N GLY A 235 -9.72 21.54 -18.79
CA GLY A 235 -10.91 20.88 -18.25
C GLY A 235 -12.24 21.39 -18.83
N ALA A 236 -12.24 22.44 -19.65
CA ALA A 236 -13.45 22.86 -20.35
C ALA A 236 -13.93 21.79 -21.34
N THR A 237 -15.24 21.53 -21.37
CA THR A 237 -15.86 20.55 -22.28
C THR A 237 -16.83 21.25 -23.24
N GLY A 238 -16.92 20.77 -24.48
CA GLY A 238 -17.88 21.28 -25.46
C GLY A 238 -17.87 20.45 -26.75
N GLY A 239 -18.73 20.84 -27.69
CA GLY A 239 -18.92 20.13 -28.97
C GLY A 239 -20.22 19.33 -29.04
N SER A 240 -20.53 18.80 -30.22
CA SER A 240 -21.64 17.89 -30.45
C SER A 240 -21.31 16.96 -31.62
N ASP A 241 -21.69 15.70 -31.50
CA ASP A 241 -21.52 14.67 -32.53
C ASP A 241 -22.51 14.81 -33.68
N THR A 242 -23.53 15.64 -33.52
CA THR A 242 -24.55 15.86 -34.54
C THR A 242 -24.77 17.34 -34.81
N VAL A 243 -25.06 17.66 -36.07
CA VAL A 243 -25.43 19.00 -36.50
C VAL A 243 -26.76 18.94 -37.25
N THR A 244 -27.62 19.93 -37.02
CA THR A 244 -28.82 20.17 -37.83
C THR A 244 -28.63 21.49 -38.57
N LEU A 245 -28.67 21.46 -39.91
CA LEU A 245 -28.57 22.69 -40.71
C LEU A 245 -29.78 23.59 -40.45
N GLN A 246 -29.51 24.81 -40.01
CA GLN A 246 -30.52 25.85 -39.87
C GLN A 246 -30.50 26.76 -41.10
N ARG A 247 -31.57 27.53 -41.29
CA ARG A 247 -31.67 28.52 -42.39
C ARG A 247 -30.48 29.49 -42.40
N ALA A 248 -29.98 29.90 -41.23
CA ALA A 248 -28.83 30.78 -41.12
C ALA A 248 -27.50 30.15 -41.56
N ASN A 249 -27.43 28.81 -41.69
CA ASN A 249 -26.25 28.10 -42.20
C ASN A 249 -26.29 27.89 -43.72
N LEU A 250 -27.42 28.18 -44.37
CA LEU A 250 -27.55 28.01 -45.81
C LEU A 250 -26.95 29.21 -46.56
N PRO A 251 -26.35 28.99 -47.74
CA PRO A 251 -25.93 30.09 -48.59
C PRO A 251 -27.13 30.97 -48.97
N ALA A 252 -26.90 32.28 -49.10
CA ALA A 252 -27.90 33.22 -49.57
C ALA A 252 -28.15 33.00 -51.07
N VAL A 253 -29.05 32.05 -51.40
CA VAL A 253 -29.47 31.77 -52.77
C VAL A 253 -30.88 32.30 -52.98
N GLN A 254 -31.05 33.19 -53.95
CA GLN A 254 -32.35 33.64 -54.43
C GLN A 254 -32.77 32.75 -55.61
N ILE A 255 -33.86 32.00 -55.43
CA ILE A 255 -34.47 31.20 -56.51
C ILE A 255 -35.83 31.81 -56.81
N ASP A 256 -35.89 32.66 -57.84
CA ASP A 256 -37.14 33.22 -58.31
C ASP A 256 -37.82 32.24 -59.27
N VAL A 257 -39.02 31.79 -58.92
CA VAL A 257 -39.89 31.04 -59.84
C VAL A 257 -40.89 32.03 -60.42
N ASN A 258 -40.53 32.59 -61.57
CA ASN A 258 -41.39 33.47 -62.35
C ASN A 258 -41.69 32.86 -63.72
N GLY A 259 -42.88 33.17 -64.23
CA GLY A 259 -43.31 32.77 -65.56
C GLY A 259 -44.41 33.71 -66.04
N GLU A 260 -44.36 34.06 -67.32
CA GLU A 260 -45.41 34.78 -68.01
C GLU A 260 -45.90 33.93 -69.19
N THR A 261 -47.21 33.89 -69.40
CA THR A 261 -47.76 33.31 -70.64
C THR A 261 -47.36 34.19 -71.83
N SER A 262 -47.19 33.60 -73.01
CA SER A 262 -47.13 34.37 -74.25
C SER A 262 -48.34 35.30 -74.35
N GLU A 263 -48.14 36.53 -74.78
CA GLU A 263 -49.21 37.51 -74.89
C GLU A 263 -50.28 37.02 -75.87
N ARG A 264 -51.53 36.97 -75.39
CA ARG A 264 -52.66 36.59 -76.25
C ARG A 264 -53.10 37.86 -76.98
N PRO A 265 -53.08 37.87 -78.32
CA PRO A 265 -53.61 39.01 -79.06
C PRO A 265 -55.10 39.18 -78.75
N GLU A 266 -55.60 40.39 -78.94
CA GLU A 266 -57.03 40.68 -78.81
C GLU A 266 -57.87 39.65 -79.58
N GLN A 267 -58.89 39.12 -78.93
CA GLN A 267 -59.80 38.15 -79.53
C GLN A 267 -61.22 38.67 -79.46
N THR A 268 -61.87 38.75 -80.62
CA THR A 268 -63.30 39.00 -80.71
C THR A 268 -64.04 37.66 -80.80
N LEU A 269 -64.83 37.35 -79.77
CA LEU A 269 -65.71 36.20 -79.79
C LEU A 269 -67.07 36.63 -80.33
N LYS A 270 -67.60 35.86 -81.29
CA LYS A 270 -68.93 36.06 -81.87
C LYS A 270 -69.87 35.00 -81.33
N THR A 271 -71.07 35.42 -80.92
CA THR A 271 -72.15 34.47 -80.63
C THR A 271 -72.56 33.75 -81.90
N THR A 272 -73.07 32.52 -81.79
CA THR A 272 -73.73 31.87 -82.93
C THR A 272 -74.91 32.72 -83.37
N ARG A 273 -75.09 32.85 -84.68
CA ARG A 273 -76.23 33.56 -85.25
C ARG A 273 -77.51 32.80 -84.95
N SER A 274 -78.51 33.49 -84.42
CA SER A 274 -79.81 32.91 -84.07
C SER A 274 -80.89 33.43 -85.00
N GLY A 275 -80.76 33.10 -86.29
CA GLY A 275 -81.81 33.28 -87.30
C GLY A 275 -82.31 34.70 -87.49
N VAL A 276 -83.16 34.87 -88.50
CA VAL A 276 -83.90 36.11 -88.71
C VAL A 276 -85.00 36.18 -87.66
N HIS A 277 -85.10 37.30 -86.95
CA HIS A 277 -86.21 37.53 -86.04
C HIS A 277 -86.73 38.96 -86.15
N ASN A 278 -88.03 39.11 -85.99
CA ASN A 278 -88.69 40.40 -85.79
C ASN A 278 -89.16 40.53 -84.34
N HIS A 279 -89.47 41.76 -83.95
CA HIS A 279 -90.08 42.05 -82.66
C HIS A 279 -91.54 42.46 -82.95
N GLY A 280 -92.51 41.80 -82.30
CA GLY A 280 -93.92 42.12 -82.46
C GLY A 280 -94.35 43.34 -81.63
N GLY A 281 -95.51 43.91 -81.94
CA GLY A 281 -96.12 44.97 -81.12
C GLY A 281 -96.15 46.36 -81.74
N VAL A 282 -95.92 46.48 -83.05
CA VAL A 282 -95.99 47.75 -83.81
C VAL A 282 -97.24 47.82 -84.68
N ALA A 283 -97.57 48.98 -85.27
CA ALA A 283 -98.73 49.13 -86.16
C ALA A 283 -98.54 48.39 -87.50
N GLY A 284 -99.63 47.90 -88.11
CA GLY A 284 -99.61 47.18 -89.39
C GLY A 284 -99.29 48.08 -90.59
N LYS A 285 -98.65 47.52 -91.63
CA LYS A 285 -98.18 48.30 -92.80
C LYS A 285 -99.20 48.40 -93.94
N ASP A 286 -100.18 47.50 -93.97
CA ASP A 286 -101.05 47.28 -95.13
C ASP A 286 -102.37 48.06 -95.07
N ASP A 287 -102.66 48.75 -93.97
CA ASP A 287 -103.82 49.63 -93.85
C ASP A 287 -103.37 51.10 -93.68
N PRO A 288 -103.60 51.97 -94.68
CA PRO A 288 -103.25 53.39 -94.61
C PRO A 288 -103.90 54.12 -93.43
N TRP A 289 -104.99 53.58 -92.88
CA TRP A 289 -105.68 54.14 -91.73
C TRP A 289 -105.00 53.84 -90.38
N GLU A 290 -104.05 52.91 -90.34
CA GLU A 290 -103.21 52.64 -89.15
C GLU A 290 -101.95 53.52 -89.10
N ILE A 291 -101.67 54.28 -90.17
CA ILE A 291 -100.50 55.17 -90.30
C ILE A 291 -100.96 56.64 -90.41
N GLY A 292 -101.49 57.19 -89.32
CA GLY A 292 -101.47 58.64 -89.05
C GLY A 292 -102.78 59.42 -89.28
N GLY A 293 -103.51 59.63 -88.18
CA GLY A 293 -104.46 60.72 -88.00
C GLY A 293 -104.28 61.39 -86.63
N ASP A 294 -104.01 62.70 -86.64
CA ASP A 294 -103.98 63.71 -85.55
C ASP A 294 -104.17 63.28 -84.06
N VAL A 295 -103.07 63.43 -83.30
CA VAL A 295 -102.74 63.62 -81.86
C VAL A 295 -103.61 63.03 -80.70
N ARG A 296 -104.77 62.37 -80.89
CA ARG A 296 -105.53 61.79 -79.76
C ARG A 296 -106.19 60.42 -80.00
N GLN A 297 -105.57 59.54 -80.78
CA GLN A 297 -105.97 58.13 -80.78
C GLN A 297 -105.08 57.28 -79.86
N LEU A 298 -105.72 56.62 -78.88
CA LEU A 298 -105.17 55.45 -78.21
C LEU A 298 -105.14 54.32 -79.26
N PHE A 299 -103.93 53.95 -79.69
CA PHE A 299 -103.72 52.88 -80.66
C PHE A 299 -104.25 51.55 -80.10
N ASN A 300 -105.35 51.06 -80.66
CA ASN A 300 -105.81 49.69 -80.49
C ASN A 300 -105.76 49.00 -81.86
N PRO A 301 -104.55 48.59 -82.33
CA PRO A 301 -104.41 47.99 -83.64
C PRO A 301 -105.23 46.70 -83.70
N LYS A 302 -106.05 46.58 -84.74
CA LYS A 302 -106.93 45.42 -84.93
C LYS A 302 -106.10 44.15 -85.15
N GLU A 303 -104.88 44.31 -85.69
CA GLU A 303 -103.85 43.29 -85.78
C GLU A 303 -102.48 43.93 -85.47
N LEU A 304 -101.65 43.27 -84.64
CA LEU A 304 -100.30 43.76 -84.34
C LEU A 304 -99.39 43.47 -85.54
N GLY A 305 -98.78 44.53 -86.07
CA GLY A 305 -97.66 44.43 -86.98
C GLY A 305 -96.41 43.90 -86.29
N VAL A 306 -95.50 43.39 -87.12
CA VAL A 306 -94.13 43.08 -86.73
C VAL A 306 -93.21 44.17 -87.23
N THR A 307 -92.14 44.47 -86.49
CA THR A 307 -91.04 45.24 -87.07
C THR A 307 -90.52 44.50 -88.29
N ASP A 308 -89.82 45.22 -89.17
CA ASP A 308 -89.05 44.53 -90.20
C ASP A 308 -88.14 43.50 -89.55
N ASP A 309 -88.00 42.37 -90.25
CA ASP A 309 -87.10 41.30 -89.87
C ASP A 309 -85.70 41.90 -89.71
N ALA A 310 -85.20 41.91 -88.48
CA ALA A 310 -83.79 42.14 -88.26
C ALA A 310 -83.10 40.91 -88.82
N GLY A 311 -82.41 41.11 -89.96
CA GLY A 311 -81.64 40.05 -90.59
C GLY A 311 -80.74 39.35 -89.57
N GLU A 312 -80.36 38.12 -89.88
CA GLU A 312 -79.56 37.28 -89.00
C GLU A 312 -78.34 38.06 -88.47
N HIS A 313 -78.21 38.24 -87.17
CA HIS A 313 -77.10 39.02 -86.59
C HIS A 313 -76.37 38.26 -85.48
N ASP A 314 -75.11 38.64 -85.29
CA ASP A 314 -74.26 38.16 -84.20
C ASP A 314 -74.01 39.29 -83.19
N HIS A 315 -73.68 38.91 -81.97
CA HIS A 315 -73.12 39.81 -80.97
C HIS A 315 -71.63 39.52 -80.82
N GLN A 316 -70.86 40.57 -80.57
CA GLN A 316 -69.42 40.50 -80.41
C GLN A 316 -69.02 40.92 -79.00
N VAL A 317 -68.11 40.15 -78.40
CA VAL A 317 -67.41 40.53 -77.17
C VAL A 317 -65.91 40.52 -77.46
N THR A 318 -65.26 41.65 -77.21
CA THR A 318 -63.81 41.81 -77.37
C THR A 318 -63.10 41.51 -76.05
N ILE A 319 -62.22 40.53 -76.06
CA ILE A 319 -61.28 40.26 -74.98
C ILE A 319 -59.98 41.00 -75.32
N PRO A 320 -59.62 42.06 -74.57
CA PRO A 320 -58.40 42.83 -74.86
C PRO A 320 -57.15 41.96 -74.70
N GLN A 321 -56.06 42.44 -75.29
CA GLN A 321 -54.74 41.87 -75.12
C GLN A 321 -54.41 41.77 -73.63
N HIS A 322 -54.02 40.58 -73.19
CA HIS A 322 -53.72 40.32 -71.80
C HIS A 322 -52.65 39.23 -71.69
N LYS A 323 -51.99 39.22 -70.52
CA LYS A 323 -51.08 38.17 -70.10
C LYS A 323 -51.42 37.74 -68.69
N HIS A 324 -51.03 36.52 -68.35
CA HIS A 324 -51.16 35.99 -66.99
C HIS A 324 -49.77 35.86 -66.38
N THR A 325 -49.61 36.37 -65.16
CA THR A 325 -48.40 36.21 -64.35
C THR A 325 -48.60 35.10 -63.33
N THR A 326 -47.61 34.23 -63.18
CA THR A 326 -47.64 33.16 -62.19
C THR A 326 -46.41 33.22 -61.30
N SER A 327 -46.61 33.09 -59.99
CA SER A 327 -45.55 32.95 -59.00
C SER A 327 -45.83 31.72 -58.14
N GLY A 328 -44.80 31.01 -57.71
CA GLY A 328 -44.95 29.81 -56.89
C GLY A 328 -43.85 29.65 -55.84
N LYS A 329 -44.12 28.81 -54.84
CA LYS A 329 -43.10 28.30 -53.92
C LYS A 329 -42.67 26.92 -54.39
N THR A 330 -41.38 26.62 -54.31
CA THR A 330 -40.89 25.26 -54.49
C THR A 330 -41.23 24.41 -53.26
N ALA A 331 -41.13 23.08 -53.39
CA ALA A 331 -41.18 22.19 -52.24
C ALA A 331 -40.04 22.49 -51.25
N ASN A 332 -40.19 22.03 -50.00
CA ASN A 332 -39.11 22.10 -49.01
C ASN A 332 -37.90 21.33 -49.52
N LEU A 333 -36.73 21.98 -49.57
CA LEU A 333 -35.49 21.37 -50.04
C LEU A 333 -34.83 20.43 -49.02
N GLY A 334 -35.36 20.31 -47.80
CA GLY A 334 -34.82 19.46 -46.76
C GLY A 334 -35.81 19.16 -45.63
N GLU A 335 -35.48 18.16 -44.83
CA GLU A 335 -36.33 17.61 -43.77
C GLU A 335 -35.92 18.07 -42.36
N GLY A 336 -34.87 18.90 -42.24
CA GLY A 336 -34.35 19.35 -40.94
C GLY A 336 -33.72 18.23 -40.10
N LYS A 337 -33.37 17.11 -40.71
CA LYS A 337 -32.72 15.98 -40.04
C LYS A 337 -31.31 16.36 -39.61
N SER A 338 -30.91 15.89 -38.43
CA SER A 338 -29.52 15.95 -38.02
C SER A 338 -28.68 14.97 -38.84
N PHE A 339 -27.40 15.29 -38.98
CA PHE A 339 -26.40 14.39 -39.54
C PHE A 339 -25.21 14.31 -38.59
N SER A 340 -24.53 13.16 -38.63
CA SER A 340 -23.34 12.93 -37.81
C SER A 340 -22.16 13.73 -38.35
N VAL A 341 -21.40 14.33 -37.43
CA VAL A 341 -20.10 14.95 -37.71
C VAL A 341 -18.96 14.18 -37.02
N VAL A 342 -19.25 12.98 -36.50
CA VAL A 342 -18.26 12.11 -35.86
C VAL A 342 -17.25 11.63 -36.90
N GLU A 343 -15.99 11.92 -36.67
CA GLU A 343 -14.86 11.46 -37.49
C GLU A 343 -14.52 9.99 -37.23
N ALA A 344 -13.75 9.37 -38.13
CA ALA A 344 -13.21 8.03 -37.88
C ALA A 344 -12.28 8.06 -36.66
N HIS A 345 -12.54 7.20 -35.66
CA HIS A 345 -11.84 7.23 -34.37
C HIS A 345 -11.60 5.83 -33.78
N THR A 346 -10.73 5.77 -32.78
CA THR A 346 -10.49 4.59 -31.92
C THR A 346 -10.77 4.97 -30.47
N LEU A 347 -11.49 4.12 -29.76
CA LEU A 347 -11.85 4.36 -28.36
C LEU A 347 -10.83 3.69 -27.43
N LEU A 348 -10.31 4.47 -26.48
CA LEU A 348 -9.43 4.04 -25.40
C LEU A 348 -10.02 4.54 -24.08
N MET A 349 -9.84 3.81 -22.99
CA MET A 349 -10.22 4.33 -21.67
C MET A 349 -9.30 5.50 -21.30
N CYS A 350 -9.88 6.61 -20.84
CA CYS A 350 -9.12 7.80 -20.47
C CYS A 350 -9.38 8.18 -19.01
N TRP A 351 -8.33 8.16 -18.21
CA TRP A 351 -8.35 8.47 -16.79
C TRP A 351 -7.41 9.63 -16.48
N ALA A 352 -7.83 10.51 -15.57
CA ALA A 352 -7.01 11.59 -15.04
C ALA A 352 -6.73 11.33 -13.55
N ARG A 353 -5.47 11.44 -13.14
CA ARG A 353 -5.08 11.31 -11.74
C ARG A 353 -5.47 12.58 -10.98
N VAL A 354 -6.10 12.42 -9.82
CA VAL A 354 -6.52 13.53 -8.95
C VAL A 354 -5.79 13.56 -7.60
N ALA A 355 -5.30 12.41 -7.11
CA ALA A 355 -4.48 12.33 -5.89
C ALA A 355 -3.44 11.21 -5.97
#